data_AF-A0A944BZP5-F1
#
_entry.id   AF-A0A944BZP5-F1
#
_cell.length_a   1.000
_cell.length_b   1.000
_cell.length_c   1.000
_cell.angle_alpha   90.00
_cell.angle_beta   90.00
_cell.angle_gamma   90.00
#
_symmetry.space_group_name_H-M   'P 1'
#
loop_
_entity.id
_entity.type
_entity.pdbx_description
1 polymer ?
#
loop_
_entity_poly.entity_id
_entity_poly.type
_entity_poly.pdbx_seq_one_letter_code
_entity_poly.pdbx_strand_id
1 'polypeptide(L)'
;LGANADSDNFWELYQNNFNLIHKNFFKNLKEKYPSLTPSDLRICALLRLNLSTKDIAKFTQLSVRGVEGARYRLRKKFNLDEGTSLIDFLLSFQ
;
A
#
# COMPACT_ATOMS: atom_id res chain seq x y z
N LEU A 1 -18.16 -15.07 15.17
CA LEU A 1 -18.62 -13.92 14.35
C LEU A 1 -18.21 -12.65 15.08
N GLY A 2 -17.04 -12.08 14.78
CA GLY A 2 -16.53 -10.91 15.53
C GLY A 2 -15.36 -10.18 14.87
N ALA A 3 -14.97 -10.53 13.64
CA ALA A 3 -13.75 -10.00 13.02
C ALA A 3 -13.96 -8.72 12.18
N ASN A 4 -15.21 -8.31 11.90
CA ASN A 4 -15.49 -7.20 10.97
C ASN A 4 -15.42 -5.81 11.65
N ALA A 5 -15.95 -5.65 12.86
CA ALA A 5 -16.02 -4.33 13.51
C ALA A 5 -14.64 -3.77 13.92
N ASP A 6 -13.71 -4.64 14.33
CA ASP A 6 -12.34 -4.22 14.67
C ASP A 6 -11.51 -3.88 13.42
N SER A 7 -11.74 -4.60 12.31
CA SER A 7 -11.01 -4.37 11.06
C SER A 7 -11.37 -3.03 10.42
N ASP A 8 -12.66 -2.68 10.43
CA ASP A 8 -13.15 -1.43 9.86
C ASP A 8 -12.76 -0.21 10.72
N ASN A 9 -12.88 -0.30 12.05
CA ASN A 9 -12.40 0.76 12.97
C ASN A 9 -10.89 0.96 12.89
N PHE A 10 -10.12 -0.13 12.76
CA PHE A 10 -8.68 -0.04 12.58
C PHE A 10 -8.33 0.64 11.25
N TRP A 11 -9.04 0.32 10.17
CA TRP A 11 -8.84 0.94 8.86
C TRP A 11 -9.17 2.44 8.87
N GLU A 12 -10.22 2.84 9.56
CA GLU A 12 -10.63 4.24 9.67
C GLU A 12 -9.64 5.07 10.51
N LEU A 13 -9.21 4.54 11.67
CA LEU A 13 -8.16 5.15 12.50
C LEU A 13 -6.82 5.21 11.75
N TYR A 14 -6.52 4.21 10.94
CA TYR A 14 -5.35 4.15 10.08
C TYR A 14 -5.41 5.22 8.98
N GLN A 15 -6.54 5.34 8.26
CA GLN A 15 -6.69 6.35 7.20
C GLN A 15 -6.54 7.77 7.75
N ASN A 16 -7.08 8.03 8.95
CA ASN A 16 -6.96 9.32 9.61
C ASN A 16 -5.51 9.64 9.98
N ASN A 17 -4.77 8.70 10.59
CA ASN A 17 -3.36 8.89 10.90
C ASN A 17 -2.48 8.98 9.64
N PHE A 18 -2.74 8.15 8.63
CA PHE A 18 -2.01 8.16 7.37
C PHE A 18 -2.21 9.47 6.60
N ASN A 19 -3.43 9.99 6.52
CA ASN A 19 -3.70 11.28 5.87
C ASN A 19 -3.05 12.46 6.60
N LEU A 20 -2.90 12.39 7.93
CA LEU A 20 -2.22 13.41 8.73
C LEU A 20 -0.70 13.36 8.54
N ILE A 21 -0.10 12.17 8.47
CA ILE A 21 1.35 11.96 8.39
C ILE A 21 1.87 12.06 6.95
N HIS A 22 1.06 11.62 5.97
CA HIS A 22 1.43 11.53 4.56
C HIS A 22 0.54 12.42 3.69
N LYS A 23 0.39 13.68 4.12
CA LYS A 23 -0.28 14.72 3.33
C LYS A 23 0.32 14.73 1.92
N ASN A 24 -0.55 14.63 0.92
CA ASN A 24 -0.22 14.59 -0.52
C ASN A 24 0.38 13.27 -1.06
N PHE A 25 0.70 12.25 -0.27
CA PHE A 25 1.30 11.02 -0.82
C PHE A 25 0.42 10.36 -1.90
N PHE A 26 -0.88 10.16 -1.61
CA PHE A 26 -1.81 9.59 -2.58
C PHE A 26 -2.02 10.50 -3.78
N LYS A 27 -2.05 11.82 -3.55
CA LYS A 27 -2.19 12.83 -4.61
C LYS A 27 -0.99 12.73 -5.56
N ASN A 28 0.22 12.78 -5.04
CA ASN A 28 1.46 12.75 -5.79
C ASN A 28 1.66 11.40 -6.50
N LEU A 29 1.27 10.29 -5.87
CA LEU A 29 1.24 8.97 -6.51
C LEU A 29 0.27 8.95 -7.69
N LYS A 30 -0.92 9.51 -7.55
CA LYS A 30 -1.91 9.56 -8.64
C LYS A 30 -1.52 10.51 -9.76
N GLU A 31 -0.89 11.63 -9.43
CA GLU A 31 -0.37 12.59 -10.42
C GLU A 31 0.77 11.97 -11.23
N LYS A 32 1.73 11.31 -10.57
CA LYS A 32 2.89 10.72 -11.25
C LYS A 32 2.60 9.36 -11.89
N TYR A 33 1.69 8.58 -11.30
CA TYR A 33 1.31 7.23 -11.75
C TYR A 33 -0.21 7.09 -11.84
N PRO A 34 -0.85 7.73 -12.84
CA PRO A 34 -2.31 7.76 -12.97
C PRO A 34 -2.94 6.37 -13.17
N SER A 35 -2.17 5.40 -13.67
CA SER A 35 -2.58 4.00 -13.87
C SER A 35 -2.69 3.15 -12.59
N LEU A 36 -2.34 3.71 -11.42
CA LEU A 36 -2.55 3.04 -10.15
C LEU A 36 -4.04 2.93 -9.85
N THR A 37 -4.49 1.73 -9.54
CA THR A 37 -5.86 1.48 -9.10
C THR A 37 -6.02 1.81 -7.61
N PRO A 38 -7.26 1.93 -7.09
CA PRO A 38 -7.48 2.06 -5.65
C PRO A 38 -6.82 0.93 -4.83
N SER A 39 -6.82 -0.31 -5.34
CA SER A 39 -6.16 -1.45 -4.71
C SER A 39 -4.64 -1.28 -4.68
N ASP A 40 -4.04 -0.75 -5.74
CA ASP A 40 -2.60 -0.46 -5.78
C ASP A 40 -2.22 0.59 -4.74
N LEU A 41 -3.01 1.67 -4.62
CA LEU A 41 -2.78 2.72 -3.63
C LEU A 41 -2.87 2.19 -2.20
N ARG A 42 -3.86 1.32 -1.91
CA ARG A 42 -3.97 0.64 -0.61
C ARG A 42 -2.72 -0.15 -0.28
N ILE A 43 -2.22 -0.96 -1.22
CA ILE A 43 -0.99 -1.74 -1.01
C ILE A 43 0.21 -0.81 -0.82
N CYS A 44 0.33 0.28 -1.59
CA CYS A 44 1.41 1.25 -1.41
C CYS A 44 1.41 1.89 -0.02
N ALA A 45 0.23 2.24 0.50
CA ALA A 45 0.09 2.78 1.85
C ALA A 45 0.52 1.77 2.93
N LEU A 46 0.06 0.52 2.80
CA LEU A 46 0.40 -0.55 3.75
C LEU A 46 1.91 -0.89 3.72
N LEU A 47 2.52 -0.89 2.54
CA LEU A 47 3.96 -1.05 2.37
C LEU A 47 4.74 0.12 2.97
N ARG A 48 4.26 1.35 2.80
CA ARG A 48 4.88 2.56 3.36
C ARG A 48 4.82 2.59 4.89
N LEU A 49 3.83 1.93 5.49
CA LEU A 49 3.79 1.70 6.94
C LEU A 49 4.60 0.47 7.39
N ASN A 50 5.45 -0.06 6.51
CA ASN A 50 6.35 -1.16 6.80
C ASN A 50 5.63 -2.44 7.28
N LEU A 51 4.40 -2.67 6.82
CA LEU A 51 3.66 -3.89 7.13
C LEU A 51 4.25 -5.09 6.38
N SER A 52 4.23 -6.25 7.04
CA SER A 52 4.70 -7.50 6.44
C SER A 52 3.74 -7.95 5.33
N THR A 53 4.22 -8.72 4.34
CA THR A 53 3.35 -9.32 3.30
C THR A 53 2.20 -10.13 3.92
N LYS A 54 2.43 -10.78 5.07
CA LYS A 54 1.39 -11.56 5.76
C LYS A 54 0.29 -10.68 6.34
N ASP A 55 0.64 -9.54 6.91
CA ASP A 55 -0.35 -8.61 7.47
C ASP A 55 -1.10 -7.89 6.35
N ILE A 56 -0.40 -7.48 5.28
CA ILE A 56 -1.03 -6.95 4.07
C ILE A 56 -2.03 -7.95 3.50
N ALA A 57 -1.69 -9.24 3.44
CA ALA A 57 -2.58 -10.29 2.97
C ALA A 57 -3.87 -10.36 3.82
N LYS A 58 -3.74 -10.30 5.14
CA LYS A 58 -4.90 -10.25 6.06
C LYS A 58 -5.75 -9.00 5.81
N PHE A 59 -5.13 -7.82 5.76
CA PHE A 59 -5.84 -6.56 5.58
C PHE A 59 -6.54 -6.44 4.23
N THR A 60 -5.93 -6.98 3.18
CA THR A 60 -6.47 -6.90 1.81
C THR A 60 -7.32 -8.10 1.42
N GLN A 61 -7.48 -9.09 2.32
CA GLN A 61 -8.11 -10.39 2.06
C GLN A 61 -7.53 -11.13 0.83
N LEU A 62 -6.27 -10.84 0.50
CA LEU A 62 -5.53 -11.53 -0.54
C LEU A 62 -4.75 -12.69 0.05
N SER A 63 -4.39 -13.65 -0.79
CA SER A 63 -3.36 -14.62 -0.42
C SER A 63 -1.99 -13.92 -0.36
N VAL A 64 -1.05 -14.48 0.39
CA VAL A 64 0.35 -14.00 0.42
C VAL A 64 0.93 -13.94 -1.01
N ARG A 65 0.67 -14.96 -1.84
CA ARG A 65 1.04 -14.96 -3.28
C ARG A 65 0.38 -13.82 -4.05
N GLY A 66 -0.89 -13.52 -3.74
CA GLY A 66 -1.61 -12.40 -4.34
C GLY A 66 -0.94 -11.05 -4.04
N VAL A 67 -0.49 -10.86 -2.80
CA VAL A 67 0.26 -9.66 -2.38
C VAL A 67 1.61 -9.60 -3.09
N GLU A 68 2.37 -10.69 -3.17
CA GLU A 68 3.64 -10.72 -3.91
C GLU A 68 3.45 -10.40 -5.41
N GLY A 69 2.40 -10.95 -6.03
CA GLY A 69 2.03 -10.60 -7.39
C GLY A 69 1.66 -9.12 -7.55
N ALA A 70 0.98 -8.52 -6.56
CA ALA A 70 0.70 -7.10 -6.56
C ALA A 70 1.97 -6.25 -6.42
N ARG A 71 2.90 -6.62 -5.53
CA ARG A 71 4.22 -5.98 -5.40
C ARG A 71 4.98 -6.02 -6.72
N TYR A 72 4.98 -7.17 -7.40
CA TYR A 72 5.58 -7.29 -8.73
C TYR A 72 4.96 -6.32 -9.76
N ARG A 73 3.63 -6.26 -9.84
CA ARG A 73 2.94 -5.31 -10.73
C ARG A 73 3.25 -3.86 -10.38
N LEU A 74 3.29 -3.51 -9.09
CA LEU A 74 3.66 -2.17 -8.62
C LEU A 74 5.06 -1.78 -9.07
N ARG A 75 6.06 -2.65 -8.93
CA ARG A 75 7.42 -2.40 -9.44
C ARG A 75 7.42 -2.04 -10.92
N LYS A 76 6.64 -2.77 -11.74
CA LYS A 76 6.50 -2.49 -13.17
C LYS A 76 5.80 -1.15 -13.44
N LYS A 77 4.72 -0.84 -12.71
CA LYS A 77 4.02 0.45 -12.83
C LYS A 77 4.89 1.64 -12.43
N PHE A 78 5.78 1.46 -11.46
CA PHE A 78 6.74 2.47 -11.02
C PHE A 78 8.01 2.52 -11.86
N ASN A 79 8.17 1.60 -12.81
CA ASN A 79 9.37 1.42 -13.61
C ASN A 79 10.64 1.34 -12.75
N LEU A 80 10.59 0.52 -11.69
CA LEU A 80 11.74 0.32 -10.81
C LEU A 80 12.75 -0.63 -11.44
N ASP A 81 14.02 -0.25 -11.39
CA ASP A 81 15.13 -1.09 -11.80
C ASP A 81 15.22 -2.38 -10.98
N GLU A 82 15.92 -3.36 -11.54
CA GLU A 82 16.24 -4.59 -10.85
C GLU A 82 17.10 -4.31 -9.60
N GLY A 83 16.80 -4.97 -8.48
CA GLY A 83 17.47 -4.72 -7.20
C GLY A 83 16.92 -3.53 -6.40
N THR A 84 16.23 -2.56 -7.01
CA THR A 84 15.65 -1.42 -6.27
C THR A 84 14.57 -1.88 -5.30
N SER A 85 14.64 -1.51 -4.02
CA SER A 85 13.62 -1.87 -3.04
C SER A 85 12.32 -1.08 -3.27
N LEU A 86 11.20 -1.80 -3.41
CA LEU A 86 9.89 -1.15 -3.54
C LEU A 86 9.50 -0.38 -2.27
N ILE A 87 9.89 -0.88 -1.10
CA ILE A 87 9.58 -0.24 0.19
C ILE A 87 10.36 1.06 0.31
N ASP A 88 11.67 1.04 0.02
CA ASP A 88 12.52 2.23 0.16
C ASP A 88 12.09 3.32 -0.83
N PHE A 89 11.76 2.94 -2.06
CA PHE A 89 11.14 3.83 -3.03
C PHE A 89 9.88 4.49 -2.46
N LEU A 90 8.95 3.68 -1.93
CA LEU A 90 7.71 4.18 -1.36
C LEU A 90 7.90 5.02 -0.09
N LEU A 91 8.95 4.80 0.70
CA LEU A 91 9.27 5.62 1.88
C LEU A 91 9.83 7.00 1.48
N SER A 92 10.69 7.03 0.45
CA SER A 92 11.28 8.25 -0.10
C SER A 92 10.32 9.12 -0.92
N PHE A 93 9.23 8.52 -1.40
CA PHE A 93 8.26 9.20 -2.25
C PHE A 93 7.61 10.37 -1.49
N GLN A 94 7.52 11.56 -2.09
CA GLN A 94 6.83 12.71 -1.49
C GLN A 94 5.52 12.95 -2.17
#